data_AF-A0A2L2YV80-F1
#
_entry.id   AF-A0A2L2YV80-F1
#
_cell.length_a   1.000
_cell.length_b   1.000
_cell.length_c   1.000
_cell.angle_alpha   90.00
_cell.angle_beta   90.00
_cell.angle_gamma   90.00
#
_symmetry.space_group_name_H-M   'P 1'
#
loop_
_entity.id
_entity.type
_entity.pdbx_description
1 polymer ?
#
loop_
_entity_poly.entity_id
_entity_poly.type
_entity_poly.pdbx_seq_one_letter_code
_entity_poly.pdbx_strand_id
1 'polypeptide(L)'
;SDYMHSVCLGVMRRLLFHWSKKRGIARLSQSLVDSMSKVLISLRDCIPVEFSRKPRSLTELDRWKATEFRLFLFYIGPFVLNSFLSSTHYKHFLKLHVAIIILCRDNALPKAIDYAKDLLTSFVRDIEMLVSNVHSSGG
;
A
#
# COMPACT_ATOMS: atom_id res chain seq x y z
N SER A 1 -6.77 -13.62 14.34
CA SER A 1 -6.71 -13.26 12.91
C SER A 1 -5.27 -12.96 12.56
N ASP A 2 -4.71 -13.65 11.57
CA ASP A 2 -3.33 -13.45 11.08
C ASP A 2 -3.19 -12.10 10.33
N TYR A 3 -2.00 -11.49 10.32
CA TYR A 3 -1.75 -10.19 9.65
C TYR A 3 -2.06 -10.25 8.16
N MET A 4 -1.92 -11.42 7.51
CA MET A 4 -2.32 -11.62 6.12
C MET A 4 -3.81 -11.31 5.88
N HIS A 5 -4.67 -11.63 6.85
CA HIS A 5 -6.09 -11.33 6.76
C HIS A 5 -6.37 -9.86 7.11
N SER A 6 -5.88 -9.38 8.25
CA SER A 6 -6.22 -8.04 8.74
C SER A 6 -5.51 -6.93 7.95
N VAL A 7 -4.25 -7.13 7.58
CA VAL A 7 -3.41 -6.10 6.95
C VAL A 7 -3.41 -6.27 5.43
N CYS A 8 -3.05 -7.44 4.91
CA CYS A 8 -2.92 -7.62 3.46
C CYS A 8 -4.29 -7.60 2.76
N LEU A 9 -5.22 -8.47 3.18
CA LEU A 9 -6.58 -8.49 2.62
C LEU A 9 -7.49 -7.37 3.14
N GLY A 10 -7.17 -6.81 4.30
CA GLY A 10 -7.90 -5.68 4.88
C GLY A 10 -7.36 -4.33 4.42
N VAL A 11 -6.32 -3.83 5.09
CA VAL A 11 -5.82 -2.45 4.90
C VAL A 11 -5.19 -2.22 3.53
N MET A 12 -4.22 -3.05 3.13
CA MET A 12 -3.49 -2.88 1.86
C MET A 12 -4.41 -2.97 0.65
N ARG A 13 -5.31 -3.97 0.65
CA ARG A 13 -6.36 -4.08 -0.37
C ARG A 13 -7.19 -2.79 -0.43
N ARG A 14 -7.70 -2.31 0.71
CA ARG A 14 -8.52 -1.07 0.75
C ARG A 14 -7.79 0.14 0.17
N LEU A 15 -6.50 0.32 0.47
CA LEU A 15 -5.69 1.40 -0.09
C LEU A 15 -5.59 1.33 -1.62
N LEU A 16 -5.23 0.17 -2.18
CA LEU A 16 -5.15 0.01 -3.64
C LEU A 16 -6.51 0.19 -4.31
N PHE A 17 -7.59 -0.32 -3.70
CA PHE A 17 -8.93 -0.09 -4.21
C PHE A 17 -9.31 1.38 -4.20
N HIS A 18 -8.93 2.11 -3.15
CA HIS A 18 -9.19 3.54 -3.02
C HIS A 18 -8.50 4.34 -4.13
N TRP A 19 -7.23 4.06 -4.42
CA TRP A 19 -6.50 4.75 -5.47
C TRP A 19 -6.87 4.32 -6.88
N SER A 20 -7.27 3.06 -7.10
CA SER A 20 -7.42 2.51 -8.46
C SER A 20 -8.87 2.29 -8.93
N LYS A 21 -9.83 2.05 -8.02
CA LYS A 21 -11.20 1.64 -8.39
C LYS A 21 -12.29 2.54 -7.82
N LYS A 22 -12.21 2.87 -6.54
CA LYS A 22 -13.25 3.65 -5.86
C LYS A 22 -13.28 5.08 -6.39
N ARG A 23 -14.47 5.58 -6.74
CA ARG A 23 -14.65 7.01 -7.03
C ARG A 23 -14.37 7.80 -5.76
N GLY A 24 -13.55 8.83 -5.89
CA GLY A 24 -13.08 9.63 -4.77
C GLY A 24 -11.97 10.54 -5.22
N ILE A 25 -11.61 11.47 -4.35
CA ILE A 25 -10.73 12.58 -4.69
C ILE A 25 -9.25 12.12 -4.78
N ALA A 26 -8.86 11.13 -4.00
CA ALA A 26 -7.54 10.50 -4.10
C ALA A 26 -7.46 9.41 -5.18
N ARG A 27 -8.47 9.30 -6.05
CA ARG A 27 -8.48 8.30 -7.13
C ARG A 27 -7.51 8.76 -8.23
N LEU A 28 -6.63 7.85 -8.61
CA LEU A 28 -5.76 8.04 -9.77
C LEU A 28 -6.59 8.06 -11.07
N SER A 29 -6.12 8.82 -12.06
CA SER A 29 -6.70 8.74 -13.40
C SER A 29 -6.57 7.31 -13.95
N GLN A 30 -7.44 6.94 -14.88
CA GLN A 30 -7.35 5.61 -15.49
C GLN A 30 -5.99 5.40 -16.19
N SER A 31 -5.46 6.43 -16.85
CA SER A 31 -4.14 6.40 -17.48
C SER A 31 -3.00 6.14 -16.49
N LEU A 32 -3.07 6.68 -15.27
CA LEU A 32 -2.09 6.41 -14.21
C LEU A 32 -2.25 4.99 -13.66
N VAL A 33 -3.49 4.50 -13.49
CA VAL A 33 -3.75 3.10 -13.08
C VAL A 33 -3.21 2.11 -14.12
N ASP A 34 -3.37 2.40 -15.40
CA ASP A 34 -2.87 1.57 -16.50
C ASP A 34 -1.34 1.61 -16.56
N SER A 35 -0.74 2.79 -16.38
CA SER A 35 0.72 2.95 -16.29
C SER A 35 1.31 2.20 -15.10
N MET A 36 0.69 2.32 -13.92
CA MET A 36 1.10 1.57 -12.72
C MET A 36 0.95 0.06 -12.91
N SER A 37 -0.10 -0.38 -13.62
CA SER A 37 -0.27 -1.78 -14.00
C SER A 37 0.84 -2.30 -14.92
N LYS A 38 1.27 -1.49 -15.90
CA LYS A 38 2.39 -1.84 -16.79
C LYS A 38 3.70 -2.00 -16.01
N VAL A 39 3.97 -1.10 -15.05
CA VAL A 39 5.14 -1.22 -14.15
C VAL A 39 5.06 -2.50 -13.32
N LEU A 40 3.90 -2.84 -12.76
CA LEU A 40 3.74 -4.09 -12.01
C LEU A 40 4.00 -5.32 -12.89
N ILE A 41 3.51 -5.32 -14.12
CA ILE A 41 3.73 -6.42 -15.07
C ILE A 41 5.21 -6.53 -15.44
N SER A 42 5.92 -5.42 -15.66
CA SER A 42 7.35 -5.46 -15.99
C SER A 42 8.22 -5.95 -14.83
N LEU A 43 7.76 -5.83 -13.59
CA LEU A 43 8.47 -6.35 -12.41
C LEU A 43 8.36 -7.87 -12.24
N ARG A 44 7.52 -8.57 -13.02
CA ARG A 44 7.29 -10.01 -12.86
C ARG A 44 8.57 -10.84 -12.93
N ASP A 45 9.46 -10.48 -13.84
CA ASP A 45 10.72 -11.20 -14.06
C ASP A 45 11.77 -10.87 -12.99
N CYS A 46 11.60 -9.76 -12.27
CA CYS A 46 12.44 -9.37 -11.14
C CYS A 46 12.02 -10.05 -9.83
N ILE A 47 10.86 -10.70 -9.77
CA ILE A 47 10.41 -11.37 -8.55
C ILE A 47 11.07 -12.75 -8.45
N PRO A 48 11.72 -13.08 -7.33
CA PRO A 48 12.31 -14.41 -7.12
C PRO A 48 11.30 -15.57 -7.21
N VAL A 49 11.79 -16.79 -7.38
CA VAL A 49 10.95 -18.00 -7.54
C VAL A 49 10.29 -18.43 -6.22
N GLU A 50 10.88 -18.06 -5.10
CA GLU A 50 10.43 -18.31 -3.73
C GLU A 50 9.09 -17.60 -3.44
N PHE A 51 8.79 -16.53 -4.17
CA PHE A 51 7.48 -15.89 -4.07
C PHE A 51 6.44 -16.70 -4.87
N SER A 52 5.47 -17.25 -4.14
CA SER A 52 4.37 -18.05 -4.69
C SER A 52 3.55 -17.39 -5.82
N ARG A 53 3.59 -16.06 -5.95
CA ARG A 53 2.84 -15.31 -6.96
C ARG A 53 3.67 -14.15 -7.50
N LYS A 54 3.47 -13.85 -8.79
CA LYS A 54 4.05 -12.69 -9.46
C LYS A 54 3.06 -11.51 -9.42
N PRO A 55 3.53 -10.25 -9.52
CA PRO A 55 2.68 -9.09 -9.56
C PRO A 55 1.74 -9.15 -10.78
N ARG A 56 0.52 -8.65 -10.60
CA ARG A 56 -0.50 -8.58 -11.65
C ARG A 56 -0.93 -7.14 -11.89
N SER A 57 -1.76 -6.94 -12.91
CA SER A 57 -2.37 -5.65 -13.15
C SER A 57 -3.31 -5.27 -12.00
N LEU A 58 -3.46 -3.97 -11.75
CA LEU A 58 -4.45 -3.42 -10.84
C LEU A 58 -5.89 -3.56 -11.36
N THR A 59 -6.07 -3.84 -12.65
CA THR A 59 -7.39 -4.19 -13.20
C THR A 59 -7.93 -5.47 -12.55
N GLU A 60 -7.04 -6.42 -12.22
CA GLU A 60 -7.35 -7.70 -11.59
C GLU A 60 -7.42 -7.65 -10.06
N LEU A 61 -7.37 -6.46 -9.44
CA LEU A 61 -7.24 -6.29 -7.99
C LEU A 61 -8.33 -7.02 -7.16
N ASP A 62 -9.50 -7.29 -7.74
CA ASP A 62 -10.57 -8.09 -7.11
C ASP A 62 -10.19 -9.54 -6.88
N ARG A 63 -9.28 -10.06 -7.69
CA ARG A 63 -8.83 -11.47 -7.70
C ARG A 63 -7.47 -11.64 -7.04
N TRP A 64 -6.85 -10.57 -6.55
CA TRP A 64 -5.57 -10.64 -5.84
C TRP A 64 -5.72 -11.44 -4.54
N LYS A 65 -4.74 -12.29 -4.27
CA LYS A 65 -4.63 -13.08 -3.04
C LYS A 65 -3.80 -12.33 -1.99
N ALA A 66 -3.91 -12.76 -0.73
CA ALA A 66 -3.16 -12.18 0.39
C ALA A 66 -1.65 -12.10 0.11
N THR A 67 -1.08 -13.12 -0.54
CA THR A 67 0.35 -13.18 -0.87
C THR A 67 0.80 -12.12 -1.87
N GLU A 68 -0.08 -11.71 -2.79
CA GLU A 68 0.20 -10.63 -3.74
C GLU A 68 0.13 -9.27 -3.06
N PHE A 69 -0.85 -9.06 -2.18
CA PHE A 69 -0.89 -7.86 -1.33
C PHE A 69 0.29 -7.79 -0.37
N ARG A 70 0.78 -8.92 0.14
CA ARG A 70 2.01 -8.99 0.94
C ARG A 70 3.23 -8.61 0.11
N LEU A 71 3.39 -9.20 -1.08
CA LEU A 71 4.49 -8.85 -1.99
C LEU A 71 4.49 -7.34 -2.28
N PHE A 72 3.31 -6.78 -2.56
CA PHE A 72 3.14 -5.35 -2.75
C PHE A 72 3.54 -4.56 -1.52
N LEU A 73 2.94 -4.85 -0.35
CA LEU A 73 3.19 -4.10 0.87
C LEU A 73 4.66 -4.11 1.28
N PHE A 74 5.34 -5.26 1.23
CA PHE A 74 6.69 -5.41 1.78
C PHE A 74 7.81 -5.04 0.83
N TYR A 75 7.62 -5.21 -0.48
CA TYR A 75 8.74 -5.17 -1.43
C TYR A 75 8.56 -4.13 -2.52
N ILE A 76 7.53 -4.28 -3.35
CA ILE A 76 7.42 -3.47 -4.57
C ILE A 76 6.62 -2.18 -4.39
N GLY A 77 5.77 -2.10 -3.36
CA GLY A 77 4.88 -0.97 -3.11
C GLY A 77 5.59 0.37 -2.94
N PRO A 78 6.65 0.49 -2.11
CA PRO A 78 7.40 1.75 -1.97
C PRO A 78 7.95 2.25 -3.29
N PHE A 79 8.59 1.37 -4.05
CA PHE A 79 9.14 1.71 -5.36
C PHE A 79 8.05 2.15 -6.34
N VAL A 80 6.97 1.35 -6.48
CA VAL A 80 5.90 1.62 -7.43
C VAL A 80 5.16 2.91 -7.06
N LEU A 81 4.68 3.04 -5.81
CA LEU A 81 3.79 4.13 -5.42
C LEU A 81 4.47 5.51 -5.39
N ASN A 82 5.78 5.57 -5.18
CA ASN A 82 6.54 6.83 -5.15
C ASN A 82 6.38 7.64 -6.45
N SER A 83 6.18 6.97 -7.59
CA SER A 83 6.03 7.62 -8.90
C SER A 83 4.57 7.98 -9.24
N PHE A 84 3.58 7.50 -8.48
CA PHE A 84 2.16 7.66 -8.82
C PHE A 84 1.35 8.43 -7.77
N LEU A 85 1.76 8.42 -6.51
CA LEU A 85 1.03 9.08 -5.42
C LEU A 85 1.61 10.45 -5.10
N SER A 86 0.76 11.36 -4.58
CA SER A 86 1.26 12.60 -3.98
C SER A 86 2.11 12.30 -2.74
N SER A 87 3.02 13.21 -2.40
CA SER A 87 3.91 13.07 -1.23
C SER A 87 3.14 12.72 0.05
N THR A 88 1.96 13.31 0.25
CA THR A 88 1.09 13.04 1.41
C THR A 88 0.59 11.60 1.44
N HIS A 89 0.02 11.10 0.34
CA HIS A 89 -0.49 9.72 0.26
C HIS A 89 0.65 8.70 0.29
N TYR A 90 1.78 9.02 -0.31
CA TYR A 90 2.96 8.16 -0.28
C TYR A 90 3.53 8.03 1.13
N LYS A 91 3.70 9.15 1.86
CA LYS A 91 4.14 9.13 3.26
C LYS A 91 3.15 8.38 4.15
N HIS A 92 1.85 8.51 3.91
CA HIS A 92 0.83 7.72 4.60
C HIS A 92 1.01 6.23 4.38
N PHE A 93 1.18 5.79 3.13
CA PHE A 93 1.50 4.40 2.81
C PHE A 93 2.79 3.92 3.51
N LEU A 94 3.85 4.75 3.52
CA LEU A 94 5.12 4.38 4.15
C LEU A 94 4.99 4.09 5.65
N LYS A 95 4.09 4.77 6.36
CA LYS A 95 3.81 4.46 7.78
C LYS A 95 3.35 3.02 7.95
N LEU A 96 2.41 2.56 7.10
CA LEU A 96 1.95 1.18 7.10
C LEU A 96 3.06 0.22 6.69
N HIS A 97 3.78 0.51 5.60
CA HIS A 97 4.87 -0.31 5.10
C HIS A 97 5.93 -0.59 6.18
N VAL A 98 6.45 0.48 6.81
CA VAL A 98 7.52 0.39 7.81
C VAL A 98 7.01 -0.32 9.07
N ALA A 99 5.84 0.05 9.57
CA ALA A 99 5.29 -0.57 10.78
C ALA A 99 5.12 -2.09 10.61
N ILE A 100 4.57 -2.52 9.48
CA ILE A 100 4.30 -3.94 9.24
C ILE A 100 5.61 -4.72 8.99
N ILE A 101 6.61 -4.12 8.35
CA ILE A 101 7.95 -4.74 8.24
C ILE A 101 8.55 -4.99 9.63
N ILE A 102 8.48 -4.00 10.52
CA ILE A 102 9.02 -4.14 11.88
C ILE A 102 8.28 -5.24 12.64
N LEU A 103 6.94 -5.22 12.60
CA LEU A 103 6.11 -6.16 13.36
C LEU A 103 6.18 -7.60 12.83
N CYS A 104 6.57 -7.80 11.57
CA CYS A 104 6.76 -9.12 10.97
C CYS A 104 8.23 -9.59 10.96
N ARG A 105 9.16 -8.82 11.52
CA ARG A 105 10.57 -9.22 11.64
C ARG A 105 10.74 -10.07 12.91
N ASP A 106 11.34 -11.24 12.75
CA ASP A 106 11.76 -12.07 13.89
C ASP A 106 12.77 -11.29 14.73
N ASN A 107 12.58 -11.29 16.06
CA ASN A 107 13.44 -10.60 17.03
C ASN A 107 13.49 -9.06 16.88
N ALA A 108 12.38 -8.42 16.52
CA ALA A 108 12.29 -6.97 16.56
C ALA A 108 12.57 -6.42 17.97
N LEU A 109 13.43 -5.40 18.08
CA LEU A 109 13.75 -4.75 19.35
C LEU A 109 12.49 -4.09 19.94
N PRO A 110 12.31 -4.09 21.28
CA PRO A 110 11.15 -3.45 21.91
C PRO A 110 10.92 -2.01 21.45
N LYS A 111 11.99 -1.19 21.35
CA LYS A 111 11.91 0.19 20.85
C LYS A 111 11.41 0.27 19.40
N ALA A 112 11.76 -0.69 18.56
CA ALA A 112 11.27 -0.73 17.18
C ALA A 112 9.77 -1.09 17.15
N ILE A 113 9.34 -2.02 18.00
CA ILE A 113 7.93 -2.38 18.16
C ILE A 113 7.12 -1.16 18.60
N ASP A 114 7.61 -0.38 19.56
CA ASP A 114 6.92 0.83 20.00
C ASP A 114 6.86 1.88 18.89
N TYR A 115 7.95 2.08 18.15
CA TYR A 115 7.93 2.94 16.97
C TYR A 115 6.91 2.47 15.91
N ALA A 116 6.78 1.16 15.68
CA ALA A 116 5.78 0.61 14.77
C ALA A 116 4.35 0.90 15.24
N LYS A 117 4.07 0.85 16.56
CA LYS A 117 2.78 1.23 17.12
C LYS A 117 2.49 2.72 16.93
N ASP A 118 3.49 3.58 17.10
CA ASP A 118 3.35 5.02 16.86
C ASP A 118 3.03 5.31 15.38
N LEU A 119 3.71 4.62 14.46
CA LEU A 119 3.44 4.70 13.03
C LEU A 119 2.00 4.27 12.70
N LEU A 120 1.51 3.16 13.26
CA LEU A 120 0.13 2.69 13.03
C LEU A 120 -0.90 3.65 13.63
N THR A 121 -0.62 4.20 14.81
CA THR A 121 -1.49 5.21 15.46
C THR A 121 -1.58 6.46 14.60
N SER A 122 -0.44 6.93 14.09
CA SER A 122 -0.40 8.07 13.17
C SER A 122 -1.07 7.76 11.84
N PHE A 123 -0.88 6.55 11.28
CA PHE A 123 -1.54 6.11 10.05
C PHE A 123 -3.07 6.21 10.14
N VAL A 124 -3.66 5.81 11.28
CA VAL A 124 -5.12 5.89 11.48
C VAL A 124 -5.58 7.34 11.60
N ARG A 125 -4.88 8.17 12.39
CA ARG A 125 -5.22 9.60 12.56
C ARG A 125 -5.19 10.38 11.25
N ASP A 126 -4.24 10.08 10.38
CA ASP A 126 -4.09 10.78 9.10
C ASP A 126 -5.25 10.51 8.12
N ILE A 127 -6.03 9.44 8.30
CA ILE A 127 -7.13 9.09 7.38
C ILE A 127 -8.15 10.23 7.29
N GLU A 128 -8.48 10.85 8.42
CA GLU A 128 -9.42 11.97 8.46
C GLU A 128 -8.90 13.18 7.66
N MET A 129 -7.60 13.50 7.80
CA MET A 129 -6.97 14.58 7.06
C MET A 129 -6.87 14.29 5.56
N LEU A 130 -6.59 13.04 5.17
CA LEU A 130 -6.51 12.64 3.77
C LEU A 130 -7.87 12.77 3.04
N VAL A 131 -8.97 12.59 3.79
CA VAL A 131 -10.32 12.81 3.28
C VAL A 131 -10.69 14.29 3.29
N SER A 132 -10.20 15.06 4.27
CA SER A 132 -10.62 16.45 4.52
C SER A 132 -9.81 17.51 3.76
N ASN A 133 -8.49 17.33 3.59
CA ASN A 133 -7.55 18.29 2.97
C ASN A 133 -7.77 18.56 1.48
N VAL A 134 -8.94 18.22 0.94
CA VAL A 134 -9.30 18.55 -0.43
C VAL A 134 -10.50 19.50 -0.52
N HIS A 135 -11.04 19.95 0.62
CA HIS A 135 -12.02 21.04 0.65
C HIS A 135 -11.38 22.44 0.78
N SER A 136 -10.05 22.54 0.84
CA SER A 136 -9.34 23.82 1.09
C SER A 136 -8.41 24.27 -0.06
N SER A 137 -8.54 23.67 -1.25
CA SER A 137 -7.75 24.06 -2.44
C SER A 137 -8.67 24.53 -3.58
N GLY A 138 -9.61 25.39 -3.23
CA GLY A 138 -10.46 26.13 -4.15
C GLY A 138 -10.65 27.55 -3.61
N GLY A 139 -9.65 28.40 -3.85
CA GLY A 139 -9.63 29.82 -3.55
C GLY A 139 -8.66 30.49 -4.50
#